data_AF-A0A4D7CCC5-F1
#
_entry.id   AF-A0A4D7CCC5-F1
#
_cell.length_a   1.000
_cell.length_b   1.000
_cell.length_c   1.000
_cell.angle_alpha   90.00
_cell.angle_beta   90.00
_cell.angle_gamma   90.00
#
_symmetry.space_group_name_H-M   'P 1'
#
loop_
_entity.id
_entity.type
_entity.pdbx_description
1 polymer ?
#
loop_
_entity_poly.entity_id
_entity_poly.type
_entity_poly.pdbx_seq_one_letter_code
_entity_poly.pdbx_strand_id
1 'polypeptide(L)' 'MLDCTRRGEAVFDPFLGSGTTLIAAEKTGRIAFGLDLDPLYVDLAVRRWQAWTGEDAVLVGTGERFADLDAAAEAVNG' A
#
# COMPACT_ATOMS: atom_id res chain seq x y z
N MET A 1 -4.92 -11.19 18.91
CA MET A 1 -3.81 -10.89 17.98
C MET A 1 -2.53 -11.03 18.77
N LEU A 2 -1.79 -12.11 18.56
CA LEU A 2 -0.54 -12.39 19.26
C LEU A 2 0.57 -11.67 18.49
N ASP A 3 1.33 -10.81 19.16
CA ASP A 3 2.45 -10.07 18.55
C ASP A 3 3.64 -11.03 18.40
N CYS A 4 3.80 -11.59 17.20
CA CYS A 4 4.94 -12.46 16.86
C CYS A 4 6.14 -11.67 16.31
N THR A 5 6.01 -10.34 16.14
CA THR A 5 7.06 -9.45 15.63
C THR A 5 7.16 -8.19 16.49
N ARG A 6 8.36 -7.60 16.53
CA ARG A 6 8.65 -6.34 17.23
C ARG A 6 8.39 -5.14 16.32
N ARG A 7 8.30 -3.95 16.92
CA ARG A 7 8.29 -2.69 16.16
C ARG A 7 9.51 -2.60 15.26
N GLY A 8 9.33 -2.13 14.04
CA GLY A 8 10.37 -2.05 12.99
C GLY A 8 10.66 -3.37 12.28
N GLU A 9 10.14 -4.51 12.75
CA GLU A 9 10.29 -5.78 12.03
C GLU A 9 9.31 -5.86 10.85
N ALA A 10 9.71 -6.65 9.86
CA ALA A 10 8.95 -6.87 8.65
C ALA A 10 7.85 -7.92 8.84
N VAL A 11 6.70 -7.70 8.21
CA VAL A 11 5.62 -8.67 8.05
C VAL A 11 5.38 -8.84 6.56
N PHE A 12 5.26 -10.08 6.10
CA PHE A 12 5.00 -10.40 4.69
C PHE A 12 3.60 -10.97 4.51
N ASP A 13 2.87 -10.46 3.53
CA ASP A 13 1.52 -10.90 3.16
C ASP A 13 1.42 -11.11 1.64
N PRO A 14 1.48 -12.36 1.14
CA PRO A 14 1.38 -12.64 -0.28
C PRO A 14 -0.05 -12.56 -0.84
N PHE A 15 -1.05 -12.27 0.00
CA PHE A 15 -2.46 -12.14 -0.37
C PHE A 15 -3.05 -10.88 0.26
N LEU A 16 -2.43 -9.73 -0.07
CA LEU A 16 -2.69 -8.44 0.58
C LEU A 16 -4.17 -8.03 0.54
N GLY A 17 -4.88 -8.37 -0.54
CA GLY A 17 -6.28 -8.05 -0.76
C GLY A 17 -6.54 -6.57 -0.53
N SER A 18 -7.49 -6.26 0.36
CA SER A 18 -7.86 -4.88 0.70
C SER A 18 -6.83 -4.11 1.54
N GLY A 19 -5.65 -4.67 1.82
CA GLY A 19 -4.57 -3.97 2.55
C GLY A 19 -4.73 -3.96 4.07
N THR A 20 -5.49 -4.88 4.67
CA THR A 20 -5.68 -4.89 6.13
C THR A 20 -4.38 -5.12 6.89
N THR A 21 -3.50 -6.00 6.39
CA THR A 21 -2.17 -6.24 6.98
C THR A 21 -1.28 -5.00 6.90
N LEU A 22 -1.31 -4.27 5.78
CA LEU A 22 -0.58 -3.01 5.61
C LEU A 22 -0.99 -1.98 6.67
N ILE A 23 -2.30 -1.76 6.86
CA ILE A 23 -2.81 -0.81 7.87
C ILE A 23 -2.47 -1.28 9.28
N ALA A 24 -2.54 -2.59 9.56
CA ALA A 24 -2.19 -3.13 10.86
C ALA A 24 -0.70 -2.93 11.17
N ALA A 25 0.18 -3.18 10.20
CA ALA A 25 1.61 -2.95 10.34
C ALA A 25 1.92 -1.47 10.61
N GLU A 26 1.32 -0.56 9.83
CA GLU A 26 1.49 0.90 10.00
C GLU A 26 1.06 1.34 11.41
N LYS A 27 -0.15 0.98 11.84
CA LYS A 27 -0.69 1.28 13.19
C LYS A 27 0.23 0.81 14.31
N THR A 28 0.89 -0.31 14.08
CA THR A 28 1.69 -0.98 15.10
C THR A 28 3.18 -0.68 14.94
N GLY A 29 3.58 0.15 13.97
CA GLY A 29 4.96 0.55 13.71
C GLY A 29 5.84 -0.58 13.19
N ARG A 30 5.30 -1.44 12.34
CA ARG A 30 6.01 -2.51 11.60
C ARG A 30 6.10 -2.13 10.13
N ILE A 31 6.97 -2.82 9.40
CA ILE A 31 7.09 -2.68 7.95
C ILE A 31 6.27 -3.81 7.31
N ALA A 32 5.33 -3.49 6.43
CA ALA A 32 4.61 -4.50 5.65
C ALA A 32 5.20 -4.64 4.25
N PHE A 33 5.38 -5.88 3.81
CA PHE A 33 5.60 -6.24 2.41
C PHE A 33 4.38 -7.03 1.95
N GLY A 34 3.66 -6.50 0.97
CA GLY A 34 2.43 -7.09 0.47
C GLY A 34 2.49 -7.36 -1.02
N LEU A 35 1.80 -8.41 -1.47
CA LEU A 35 1.56 -8.71 -2.88
C LEU A 35 0.10 -9.09 -3.07
N ASP A 36 -0.46 -8.69 -4.20
CA ASP A 36 -1.70 -9.26 -4.72
C ASP A 36 -1.56 -9.49 -6.23
N LEU A 37 -2.25 -10.51 -6.74
CA LEU A 37 -2.22 -10.84 -8.17
C LEU A 37 -3.18 -9.94 -8.95
N ASP A 38 -4.27 -9.51 -8.32
CA ASP A 38 -5.26 -8.65 -8.95
C ASP A 38 -4.83 -7.18 -8.77
N PRO A 39 -4.52 -6.47 -9.87
CA PRO A 39 -4.10 -5.08 -9.80
C PRO A 39 -5.15 -4.18 -9.15
N LEU A 40 -6.44 -4.51 -9.23
CA LEU A 40 -7.50 -3.73 -8.59
C LEU A 40 -7.43 -3.83 -7.05
N TYR A 41 -6.99 -4.97 -6.52
CA TYR A 41 -6.76 -5.10 -5.09
C TYR A 41 -5.51 -4.35 -4.64
N VAL A 42 -4.46 -4.31 -5.47
CA VAL A 42 -3.27 -3.47 -5.21
C VAL A 42 -3.67 -2.00 -5.14
N ASP A 43 -4.40 -1.49 -6.13
CA ASP A 43 -4.89 -0.11 -6.15
C ASP A 43 -5.77 0.21 -4.93
N LEU A 44 -6.70 -0.70 -4.61
CA LEU A 44 -7.57 -0.55 -3.44
C LEU A 44 -6.76 -0.47 -2.15
N ALA A 45 -5.77 -1.34 -1.96
CA ALA A 45 -4.92 -1.35 -0.78
C ALA A 45 -4.14 -0.03 -0.63
N VAL A 46 -3.55 0.47 -1.72
CA VAL A 46 -2.82 1.74 -1.75
C VAL A 46 -3.74 2.91 -1.40
N ARG A 47 -4.88 3.06 -2.09
CA ARG A 47 -5.83 4.15 -1.85
C ARG A 47 -6.36 4.13 -0.42
N ARG A 48 -6.65 2.94 0.12
CA ARG A 48 -7.14 2.79 1.50
C ARG A 48 -6.08 3.17 2.53
N TRP A 49 -4.80 2.82 2.30
CA TRP A 49 -3.70 3.26 3.15
C TRP A 49 -3.52 4.78 3.10
N GLN A 50 -3.46 5.37 1.91
CA GLN A 50 -3.34 6.83 1.75
C GLN A 50 -4.49 7.60 2.41
N ALA A 51 -5.73 7.12 2.23
CA ALA A 51 -6.90 7.75 2.87
C ALA A 51 -6.86 7.65 4.41
N TRP A 52 -6.20 6.63 4.95
CA TRP A 52 -6.08 6.42 6.39
C TRP A 52 -4.90 7.18 7.02
N THR A 53 -3.75 7.25 6.36
CA THR A 53 -2.54 7.95 6.84
C THR A 53 -2.50 9.42 6.47
N GLY A 54 -3.08 9.79 5.32
CA GLY A 54 -2.88 11.09 4.69
C GLY A 54 -1.56 11.23 3.92
N GLU A 55 -0.80 10.14 3.76
CA GLU A 55 0.46 10.13 3.03
C GLU A 55 0.28 9.74 1.56
N ASP A 56 1.27 10.07 0.73
CA ASP A 56 1.32 9.70 -0.68
C ASP A 56 2.16 8.43 -0.88
N ALA A 57 1.59 7.41 -1.53
CA ALA A 57 2.35 6.24 -1.91
C ALA A 57 3.26 6.57 -3.10
N VAL A 58 4.48 6.02 -3.09
CA VAL A 58 5.50 6.30 -4.11
C VAL A 58 6.04 5.02 -4.73
N LEU A 59 6.31 5.07 -6.03
CA LEU A 59 6.97 3.98 -6.73
C LEU A 59 8.48 3.99 -6.42
N VAL A 60 8.99 2.91 -5.81
CA VAL A 60 10.35 2.81 -5.25
C VAL A 60 11.49 2.95 -6.30
N GLY A 61 11.22 2.95 -7.60
CA GLY A 61 12.24 3.18 -8.63
C GLY A 61 12.31 4.62 -9.17
N THR A 62 11.17 5.28 -9.29
CA THR A 62 11.04 6.58 -9.99
C THR A 62 10.71 7.73 -9.04
N GLY A 63 10.17 7.44 -7.85
CA GLY A 63 9.70 8.44 -6.90
C GLY A 63 8.36 9.09 -7.29
N GLU A 64 7.73 8.63 -8.37
CA GLU A 64 6.40 9.11 -8.80
C GLU A 64 5.35 8.73 -7.77
N ARG A 65 4.38 9.63 -7.54
CA ARG A 65 3.29 9.38 -6.60
C ARG A 65 2.21 8.57 -7.28
N PHE A 66 1.59 7.68 -6.52
CA PHE A 66 0.46 6.90 -7.00
C PHE A 66 -0.71 7.80 -7.47
N ALA A 67 -0.91 8.95 -6.81
CA ALA A 67 -1.93 9.93 -7.20
C ALA A 67 -1.70 10.53 -8.61
N ASP A 68 -0.46 10.57 -9.09
CA ASP A 68 -0.13 11.14 -10.41
C ASP A 68 -0.50 10.19 -11.56
N LEU A 69 -0.67 8.89 -11.27
CA LEU A 69 -1.06 7.88 -12.26
C LEU A 69 -2.49 8.09 -12.77
N ASP A 70 -3.40 8.53 -11.90
CA ASP A 70 -4.79 8.84 -12.28
C ASP A 70 -4.84 10.03 -13.24
N ALA A 71 -4.03 11.07 -12.99
CA ALA A 71 -3.94 12.25 -13.87
C ALA A 71 -3.32 11.91 -15.23
N ALA A 72 -2.33 11.00 -15.27
CA ALA A 72 -1.72 10.52 -16.51
C ALA A 72 -2.69 9.63 -17.33
N ALA A 73 -3.50 8.79 -16.67
CA ALA A 73 -4.49 7.94 -17.33
C ALA A 73 -5.64 8.76 -17.96
N GLU A 74 -6.04 9.87 -17.34
CA GLU A 74 -7.02 10.79 -17.90
C GLU A 74 -6.47 11.56 -19.12
N ALA A 75 -5.19 11.94 -19.12
CA ALA A 75 -4.56 12.66 -20.22
C ALA A 75 -4.31 11.82 -21.49
N VAL A 76 -4.23 10.49 -21.36
CA VAL A 76 -4.05 9.56 -22.49
C VAL A 76 -5.36 9.23 -23.21
N ASN A 77 -6.51 9.44 -22.56
CA ASN A 77 -7.84 9.16 -23.11
C ASN A 77 -8.57 10.42 -23.63
N GLY A 78 -7.87 11.56 -23.73
CA GLY A 78 -8.39 12.85 -24.20
C GLY A 78 -7.97 13.23 -25.61
#